data_AF-A0A6A2X808-F1
#
_entry.id   AF-A0A6A2X808-F1
#
_cell.length_a   1.000
_cell.length_b   1.000
_cell.length_c   1.000
_cell.angle_alpha   90.00
_cell.angle_beta   90.00
_cell.angle_gamma   90.00
#
_symmetry.space_group_name_H-M   'P 1'
#
loop_
_entity.id
_entity.type
_entity.pdbx_description
1 polymer ?
#
loop_
_entity_poly.entity_id
_entity_poly.type
_entity_poly.pdbx_seq_one_letter_code
_entity_poly.pdbx_strand_id
1 'polypeptide(L)'
;MMERAESCQKLYTRLRFWEFPDEYVIEPTDDAIPECSAVRGPKIQAIFGVVGMLKLVAGSYLIVITEHECVVSYLGHLIFKVVSMRILPCDHSLKNSSPEQKKVESEFSGLLKVAEMTVGLFFSYGTNLTLSAQRLNDLGHESKLLPLWRQEEPRFLWNSYMLEVLIDHKLDPFLLPVFQGSFQNFQAAFGKEIVDVTLIARRCTRRNGTRMWRRGADPDEYVANFVETEQIVQMNGFIASFVQPRVTERHFLDLRKKYGVVLAIELVNTVSIG
;
A
#
# COMPACT_ATOMS: atom_id res chain seq x y z
N MET A 1 -8.43 -15.69 -37.29
CA MET A 1 -8.32 -16.43 -36.02
C MET A 1 -8.17 -15.36 -34.95
N MET A 2 -9.26 -14.96 -34.29
CA MET A 2 -9.22 -13.91 -33.27
C MET A 2 -8.55 -14.48 -32.02
N GLU A 3 -7.36 -13.99 -31.68
CA GLU A 3 -6.80 -14.15 -30.34
C GLU A 3 -7.80 -13.54 -29.35
N ARG A 4 -8.25 -14.36 -28.40
CA ARG A 4 -8.93 -13.87 -27.20
C ARG A 4 -7.93 -12.96 -26.49
N ALA A 5 -8.22 -11.67 -26.45
CA ALA A 5 -7.59 -10.77 -25.48
C ALA A 5 -7.83 -11.39 -24.10
N GLU A 6 -6.77 -11.92 -23.47
CA GLU A 6 -6.85 -12.39 -22.10
C GLU A 6 -7.30 -11.21 -21.24
N SER A 7 -8.50 -11.36 -20.68
CA SER A 7 -9.11 -10.42 -19.75
C SER A 7 -8.08 -9.98 -18.70
N CYS A 8 -7.76 -8.68 -18.64
CA CYS A 8 -7.06 -8.07 -17.51
C CYS A 8 -7.69 -8.60 -16.21
N GLN A 9 -6.98 -9.47 -15.48
CA GLN A 9 -7.54 -10.12 -14.30
C GLN A 9 -7.78 -9.06 -13.24
N LYS A 10 -9.06 -8.80 -12.97
CA LYS A 10 -9.47 -7.82 -11.97
C LYS A 10 -9.21 -8.38 -10.57
N LEU A 11 -8.81 -7.50 -9.66
CA LEU A 11 -8.68 -7.84 -8.25
C LEU A 11 -10.04 -8.27 -7.68
N TYR A 12 -10.02 -9.23 -6.76
CA TYR A 12 -11.20 -9.55 -5.97
C TYR A 12 -11.52 -8.43 -4.99
N THR A 13 -12.76 -7.94 -5.03
CA THR A 13 -13.23 -6.80 -4.22
C THR A 13 -13.92 -7.23 -2.93
N ARG A 14 -14.38 -8.48 -2.87
CA ARG A 14 -15.04 -9.08 -1.70
C ARG A 14 -14.55 -10.51 -1.54
N LEU A 15 -14.08 -10.81 -0.35
CA LEU A 15 -13.49 -12.10 -0.01
C LEU A 15 -14.16 -12.66 1.23
N ARG A 16 -14.44 -13.96 1.20
CA ARG A 16 -14.86 -14.74 2.36
C ARG A 16 -13.64 -15.40 2.96
N PHE A 17 -13.47 -15.26 4.26
CA PHE A 17 -12.38 -15.85 5.02
C PHE A 17 -12.93 -16.91 5.98
N TRP A 18 -12.39 -18.12 5.88
CA TRP A 18 -12.69 -19.25 6.73
C TRP A 18 -11.48 -19.55 7.61
N GLU A 19 -11.70 -19.53 8.93
CA GLU A 19 -10.71 -19.89 9.93
C GLU A 19 -11.06 -21.25 10.54
N PHE A 20 -10.34 -22.27 10.08
CA PHE A 20 -10.33 -23.62 10.64
C PHE A 20 -9.23 -23.74 11.70
N PRO A 21 -9.25 -24.80 12.54
CA PRO A 21 -8.18 -25.04 13.52
C PRO A 21 -6.79 -25.25 12.90
N ASP A 22 -6.73 -25.75 11.67
CA ASP A 22 -5.53 -26.21 10.98
C ASP A 22 -5.26 -25.50 9.64
N GLU A 23 -6.23 -24.78 9.09
CA GLU A 23 -6.07 -24.06 7.83
C GLU A 23 -6.87 -22.75 7.74
N TYR A 24 -6.46 -21.90 6.80
CA TYR A 24 -7.18 -20.70 6.42
C TYR A 24 -7.58 -20.79 4.95
N VAL A 25 -8.86 -20.58 4.65
CA VAL A 25 -9.37 -20.57 3.27
C VAL A 25 -9.90 -19.20 2.94
N ILE A 26 -9.42 -18.64 1.81
CA ILE A 26 -9.88 -17.36 1.26
C ILE A 26 -10.47 -17.62 -0.11
N GLU A 27 -11.73 -17.25 -0.31
CA GLU A 27 -12.42 -17.37 -1.59
C GLU A 27 -13.09 -16.07 -1.99
N PRO A 28 -13.15 -15.74 -3.29
CA PRO A 28 -13.99 -14.64 -3.77
C PRO A 28 -15.47 -14.96 -3.55
N THR A 29 -16.25 -13.94 -3.15
CA THR A 29 -17.70 -14.08 -2.97
C THR A 29 -18.43 -12.85 -3.51
N ASP A 30 -19.42 -13.06 -4.35
CA ASP A 30 -20.37 -12.00 -4.73
C ASP A 30 -21.56 -11.93 -3.75
N ASP A 31 -21.81 -13.04 -3.05
CA ASP A 31 -22.93 -13.21 -2.12
C ASP A 31 -22.73 -12.53 -0.77
N ALA A 32 -23.84 -12.23 -0.11
CA ALA A 32 -23.85 -11.83 1.29
C ALA A 32 -23.27 -12.95 2.16
N ILE A 33 -22.36 -12.60 3.07
CA ILE A 33 -21.69 -13.58 3.93
C ILE A 33 -22.66 -13.99 5.03
N PRO A 34 -22.98 -15.30 5.18
CA PRO A 34 -23.85 -15.74 6.26
C PRO A 34 -23.16 -15.53 7.61
N GLU A 35 -23.87 -14.94 8.57
CA GLU A 35 -23.44 -14.88 9.97
C GLU A 35 -23.44 -16.29 10.56
N CYS A 36 -22.30 -16.98 10.49
CA CYS A 36 -22.17 -18.30 11.09
C CYS A 36 -21.77 -18.17 12.56
N SER A 37 -22.77 -18.27 13.44
CA SER A 37 -22.62 -18.30 14.91
C SER A 37 -22.43 -19.72 15.46
N ALA A 38 -21.85 -20.63 14.65
CA ALA A 38 -21.66 -22.01 15.06
C ALA A 38 -20.54 -22.13 16.11
N VAL A 39 -20.91 -22.48 17.36
CA VAL A 39 -20.00 -22.71 18.50
C VAL A 39 -18.97 -23.83 18.23
N ARG A 40 -19.19 -24.68 17.22
CA ARG A 40 -18.30 -25.79 16.80
C ARG A 40 -17.99 -25.81 15.30
N GLY A 41 -18.18 -24.68 14.59
CA GLY A 41 -17.88 -24.55 13.16
C GLY A 41 -16.67 -23.64 12.90
N PRO A 42 -16.16 -23.60 11.66
CA PRO A 42 -15.14 -22.64 11.27
C PRO A 42 -15.67 -21.22 11.46
N LYS A 43 -14.79 -20.31 11.90
CA LYS A 43 -15.16 -18.89 11.98
C LYS A 43 -15.19 -18.32 10.56
N ILE A 44 -16.30 -17.72 10.19
CA ILE A 44 -16.50 -17.10 8.88
C ILE A 44 -16.56 -15.59 9.07
N GLN A 45 -15.78 -14.86 8.30
CA GLN A 45 -15.84 -13.39 8.27
C GLN A 45 -15.57 -12.85 6.87
N ALA A 46 -16.03 -11.62 6.63
CA ALA A 46 -15.62 -10.85 5.48
C ALA A 46 -14.19 -10.35 5.66
N ILE A 47 -13.40 -10.40 4.59
CA ILE A 47 -12.17 -9.60 4.49
C ILE A 47 -12.22 -8.81 3.19
N PHE A 48 -11.46 -7.74 3.15
CA PHE A 48 -11.45 -6.81 2.02
C PHE A 48 -10.12 -6.83 1.24
N GLY A 49 -9.22 -7.73 1.59
CA GLY A 49 -7.98 -7.87 0.84
C GLY A 49 -6.96 -8.68 1.61
N VAL A 50 -6.06 -9.29 0.84
CA VAL A 50 -4.86 -9.93 1.38
C VAL A 50 -3.72 -8.92 1.24
N VAL A 51 -3.19 -8.48 2.38
CA VAL A 51 -2.01 -7.60 2.39
C VAL A 51 -0.79 -8.39 1.94
N GLY A 52 -0.69 -9.65 2.39
CA GLY A 52 0.36 -10.57 1.97
C GLY A 52 0.68 -11.61 3.03
N MET A 53 1.79 -12.31 2.84
CA MET A 53 2.35 -13.25 3.77
C MET A 53 3.73 -12.80 4.25
N LEU A 54 4.00 -12.97 5.53
CA LEU A 54 5.29 -12.67 6.14
C LEU A 54 5.90 -13.95 6.69
N LYS A 55 7.11 -14.28 6.24
CA LYS A 55 7.89 -15.39 6.78
C LYS A 55 8.88 -14.88 7.81
N LEU A 56 8.74 -15.33 9.05
CA LEU A 56 9.68 -15.09 10.14
C LEU A 56 10.60 -16.30 10.33
N VAL A 57 11.30 -16.35 11.46
CA VAL A 57 12.33 -17.36 11.72
C VAL A 57 11.72 -18.75 11.82
N ALA A 58 10.63 -18.88 12.57
CA ALA A 58 9.94 -20.15 12.75
C ALA A 58 8.58 -20.18 12.05
N GLY A 59 7.81 -19.09 12.11
CA GLY A 59 6.43 -19.04 11.61
C GLY A 59 6.26 -18.32 10.26
N SER A 60 5.18 -18.66 9.58
CA SER A 60 4.62 -17.85 8.49
C SER A 60 3.33 -17.19 8.98
N TYR A 61 3.08 -15.96 8.56
CA TYR A 61 1.95 -15.15 9.01
C TYR A 61 1.20 -14.58 7.82
N LEU A 62 -0.11 -14.76 7.79
CA LEU A 62 -1.00 -14.18 6.80
C LEU A 62 -1.55 -12.86 7.33
N ILE A 63 -1.52 -11.82 6.50
CA ILE A 63 -2.01 -10.48 6.87
C ILE A 63 -3.22 -10.14 5.98
N VAL A 64 -4.36 -9.87 6.62
CA VAL A 64 -5.63 -9.58 5.93
C VAL A 64 -6.23 -8.26 6.41
N ILE A 65 -6.92 -7.57 5.51
CA ILE A 65 -7.70 -6.36 5.83
C ILE A 65 -9.08 -6.79 6.30
N THR A 66 -9.41 -6.54 7.56
CA THR A 66 -10.71 -6.88 8.14
C THR A 66 -11.70 -5.74 8.07
N GLU A 67 -11.24 -4.49 8.05
CA GLU A 67 -12.08 -3.30 7.93
C GLU A 67 -11.40 -2.22 7.09
N HIS A 68 -12.20 -1.53 6.27
CA HIS A 68 -11.76 -0.37 5.51
C HIS A 68 -12.84 0.71 5.49
N GLU A 69 -12.44 1.96 5.26
CA GLU A 69 -13.35 3.07 4.96
C GLU A 69 -13.16 3.53 3.52
N CYS A 70 -14.27 3.74 2.79
CA CYS A 70 -14.23 4.42 1.50
C CYS A 70 -14.05 5.91 1.76
N VAL A 71 -12.91 6.48 1.36
CA VAL A 71 -12.59 7.88 1.64
C VAL A 71 -13.14 8.78 0.54
N VAL A 72 -12.93 8.41 -0.72
CA VAL A 72 -13.28 9.24 -1.88
C VAL A 72 -13.20 8.46 -3.20
N SER A 73 -13.76 9.03 -4.27
CA SER A 73 -13.53 8.61 -5.65
C SER A 73 -12.40 9.43 -6.28
N TYR A 74 -11.39 8.76 -6.83
CA TYR A 74 -10.25 9.34 -7.50
C TYR A 74 -10.19 8.83 -8.94
N LEU A 75 -10.28 9.73 -9.92
CA LEU A 75 -10.31 9.38 -11.35
C LEU A 75 -11.38 8.32 -11.71
N GLY A 76 -12.51 8.30 -10.99
CA GLY A 76 -13.58 7.32 -11.18
C GLY A 76 -13.38 6.00 -10.43
N HIS A 77 -12.32 5.87 -9.63
CA HIS A 77 -12.03 4.69 -8.82
C HIS A 77 -12.19 4.97 -7.33
N LEU A 78 -12.81 4.05 -6.60
CA LEU A 78 -12.96 4.17 -5.15
C LEU A 78 -11.62 3.95 -4.46
N ILE A 79 -11.31 4.83 -3.50
CA ILE A 79 -10.12 4.78 -2.67
C ILE A 79 -10.52 4.39 -1.26
N PHE A 80 -9.85 3.37 -0.76
CA PHE A 80 -10.11 2.81 0.56
C PHE A 80 -8.92 3.06 1.47
N LYS A 81 -9.21 3.43 2.71
CA LYS A 81 -8.22 3.45 3.79
C LYS A 81 -8.44 2.24 4.67
N VAL A 82 -7.35 1.56 4.98
CA VAL A 82 -7.36 0.43 5.91
C VAL A 82 -7.66 0.95 7.31
N VAL A 83 -8.73 0.42 7.92
CA VAL A 83 -9.13 0.75 9.29
C VAL A 83 -8.58 -0.29 10.27
N SER A 84 -8.66 -1.56 9.90
CA SER A 84 -8.18 -2.67 10.72
C SER A 84 -7.60 -3.79 9.86
N MET A 85 -6.54 -4.41 10.37
CA MET A 85 -5.90 -5.59 9.81
C MET A 85 -5.81 -6.67 10.88
N ARG A 86 -5.74 -7.93 10.46
CA ARG A 86 -5.40 -9.05 11.32
C ARG A 86 -4.15 -9.76 10.80
N ILE A 87 -3.27 -10.12 11.73
CA ILE A 87 -2.11 -10.97 11.47
C ILE A 87 -2.37 -12.36 12.04
N LEU A 88 -2.34 -13.38 11.17
CA LEU A 88 -2.77 -14.74 11.47
C LEU A 88 -1.58 -15.70 11.31
N PRO A 89 -1.19 -16.45 12.35
CA PRO A 89 -0.10 -17.43 12.24
C PRO A 89 -0.56 -18.65 11.41
N CYS A 90 0.13 -18.94 10.31
CA CYS A 90 -0.18 -20.06 9.41
C CYS A 90 0.48 -21.38 9.82
N ASP A 91 1.58 -21.32 10.57
CA ASP A 91 2.36 -22.51 10.91
C ASP A 91 2.39 -22.77 12.42
N HIS A 92 2.26 -24.04 12.78
CA HIS A 92 2.47 -24.55 14.14
C HIS A 92 3.90 -25.05 14.36
N SER A 93 4.81 -24.88 13.39
CA SER A 93 6.26 -25.17 13.43
C SER A 93 6.96 -24.70 14.70
N LEU A 94 6.42 -23.67 15.35
CA LEU A 94 6.86 -23.23 16.68
C LEU A 94 6.91 -24.39 17.68
N LYS A 95 6.04 -25.40 17.59
CA LYS A 95 6.06 -26.58 18.47
C LYS A 95 7.41 -27.34 18.40
N ASN A 96 7.97 -27.49 17.19
CA ASN A 96 9.20 -28.26 16.95
C ASN A 96 10.48 -27.41 16.87
N SER A 97 10.34 -26.07 16.97
CA SER A 97 11.49 -25.15 16.91
C SER A 97 12.36 -25.18 18.18
N SER A 98 13.63 -24.81 18.00
CA SER A 98 14.60 -24.70 19.10
C SER A 98 14.19 -23.62 20.12
N PRO A 99 14.61 -23.72 21.39
CA PRO A 99 14.27 -22.73 22.41
C PRO A 99 14.75 -21.30 22.06
N GLU A 100 15.85 -21.16 21.32
CA GLU A 100 16.37 -19.89 20.84
C GLU A 100 15.45 -19.26 19.78
N GLN A 101 15.00 -20.06 18.81
CA GLN A 101 14.03 -19.60 17.80
C GLN A 101 12.70 -19.17 18.44
N LYS A 102 12.22 -19.91 19.46
CA LYS A 102 11.02 -19.53 20.22
C LYS A 102 11.17 -18.18 20.91
N LYS A 103 12.34 -17.89 21.47
CA LYS A 103 12.63 -16.60 22.11
C LYS A 103 12.58 -15.46 21.09
N VAL A 104 13.27 -15.63 19.96
CA VAL A 104 13.31 -14.64 18.87
C VAL A 104 11.91 -14.41 18.27
N GLU A 105 11.13 -15.48 18.06
CA GLU A 105 9.76 -15.33 17.56
C GLU A 105 8.86 -14.59 18.55
N SER A 106 9.05 -14.81 19.85
CA SER A 106 8.33 -14.06 20.89
C SER A 106 8.64 -12.57 20.82
N GLU A 107 9.88 -12.18 20.52
CA GLU A 107 10.25 -10.78 20.31
C GLU A 107 9.57 -10.21 19.05
N PHE A 108 9.60 -10.96 17.94
CA PHE A 108 8.91 -10.55 16.71
C PHE A 108 7.39 -10.44 16.86
N SER A 109 6.78 -11.26 17.72
CA SER A 109 5.33 -11.17 17.97
C SER A 109 4.91 -9.80 18.51
N GLY A 110 5.78 -9.13 19.29
CA GLY A 110 5.57 -7.75 19.73
C GLY A 110 5.61 -6.77 18.56
N LEU A 111 6.53 -6.97 17.61
CA LEU A 111 6.64 -6.15 16.41
C LEU A 111 5.45 -6.37 15.45
N LEU A 112 4.93 -7.60 15.36
CA LEU A 112 3.73 -7.89 14.57
C LEU A 112 2.51 -7.14 15.12
N LYS A 113 2.33 -7.08 16.45
CA LYS A 113 1.26 -6.28 17.06
C LYS A 113 1.38 -4.79 16.72
N VAL A 114 2.61 -4.27 16.65
CA VAL A 114 2.84 -2.88 16.20
C VAL A 114 2.52 -2.73 14.70
N ALA A 115 2.88 -3.72 13.87
CA ALA A 115 2.57 -3.71 12.45
C ALA A 115 1.06 -3.74 12.17
N GLU A 116 0.29 -4.49 12.98
CA GLU A 116 -1.17 -4.55 12.92
C GLU A 116 -1.82 -3.17 13.17
N MET A 117 -1.18 -2.33 13.99
CA MET A 117 -1.62 -0.96 14.29
C MET A 117 -1.09 0.08 13.30
N THR A 118 -0.52 -0.33 12.15
CA THR A 118 0.01 0.61 11.16
C THR A 118 -1.11 1.46 10.57
N VAL A 119 -1.04 2.77 10.81
CA VAL A 119 -2.00 3.74 10.27
C VAL A 119 -1.55 4.34 8.95
N GLY A 120 -2.50 4.95 8.24
CA GLY A 120 -2.25 5.67 7.00
C GLY A 120 -1.98 4.75 5.81
N LEU A 121 -2.58 3.56 5.80
CA LEU A 121 -2.52 2.63 4.68
C LEU A 121 -3.74 2.82 3.79
N PHE A 122 -3.51 2.90 2.49
CA PHE A 122 -4.53 3.15 1.48
C PHE A 122 -4.34 2.23 0.28
N PHE A 123 -5.44 1.88 -0.39
CA PHE A 123 -5.45 1.03 -1.57
C PHE A 123 -6.66 1.35 -2.47
N SER A 124 -6.62 0.83 -3.70
CA SER A 124 -7.77 0.79 -4.60
C SER A 124 -7.78 -0.52 -5.36
N TYR A 125 -8.97 -1.05 -5.65
CA TYR A 125 -9.11 -2.23 -6.49
C TYR A 125 -8.99 -1.94 -7.99
N GLY A 126 -9.06 -0.66 -8.38
CA GLY A 126 -9.23 -0.26 -9.78
C GLY A 126 -8.15 0.67 -10.32
N THR A 127 -7.31 1.27 -9.48
CA THR A 127 -6.28 2.19 -9.93
C THR A 127 -5.00 2.05 -9.09
N ASN A 128 -3.88 2.37 -9.73
CA ASN A 128 -2.57 2.37 -9.11
C ASN A 128 -2.36 3.69 -8.35
N LEU A 129 -2.21 3.56 -7.03
CA LEU A 129 -2.02 4.71 -6.14
C LEU A 129 -0.55 5.01 -5.83
N THR A 130 0.37 4.15 -6.23
CA THR A 130 1.81 4.38 -6.05
C THR A 130 2.38 5.33 -7.11
N LEU A 131 1.70 5.51 -8.24
CA LEU A 131 2.04 6.48 -9.27
C LEU A 131 1.31 7.83 -9.08
N SER A 132 1.95 8.90 -9.55
CA SER A 132 1.28 10.19 -9.73
C SER A 132 0.34 10.16 -10.93
N ALA A 133 -0.68 11.03 -10.97
CA ALA A 133 -1.58 11.18 -12.11
C ALA A 133 -0.85 11.44 -13.44
N GLN A 134 0.23 12.23 -13.44
CA GLN A 134 1.07 12.47 -14.62
C GLN A 134 1.62 11.14 -15.17
N ARG A 135 2.30 10.37 -14.33
CA ARG A 135 2.83 9.04 -14.67
C ARG A 135 1.77 8.03 -15.06
N LEU A 136 0.62 8.05 -14.37
CA LEU A 136 -0.51 7.18 -14.69
C LEU A 136 -1.04 7.47 -16.10
N ASN A 137 -1.08 8.75 -16.49
CA ASN A 137 -1.43 9.17 -17.84
C ASN A 137 -0.39 8.71 -18.88
N ASP A 138 0.90 8.84 -18.54
CA ASP A 138 2.02 8.48 -19.41
C ASP A 138 2.26 6.97 -19.54
N LEU A 139 1.58 6.14 -18.75
CA LEU A 139 1.64 4.68 -18.89
C LEU A 139 1.21 4.26 -20.30
N GLY A 140 2.09 3.52 -20.96
CA GLY A 140 1.82 2.91 -22.26
C GLY A 140 0.64 1.93 -22.20
N HIS A 141 0.02 1.69 -23.36
CA HIS A 141 -1.13 0.79 -23.46
C HIS A 141 -0.82 -0.62 -22.93
N GLU A 142 0.37 -1.15 -23.23
CA GLU A 142 0.80 -2.46 -22.74
C GLU A 142 0.88 -2.54 -21.21
N SER A 143 1.41 -1.50 -20.57
CA SER A 143 1.51 -1.45 -19.11
C SER A 143 0.13 -1.44 -18.45
N LYS A 144 -0.85 -0.77 -19.06
CA LYS A 144 -2.24 -0.72 -18.57
C LYS A 144 -2.96 -2.08 -18.65
N LEU A 145 -2.47 -3.01 -19.47
CA LEU A 145 -3.01 -4.37 -19.58
C LEU A 145 -2.50 -5.30 -18.48
N LEU A 146 -1.39 -4.95 -17.82
CA LEU A 146 -0.81 -5.77 -16.76
C LEU A 146 -1.70 -5.74 -15.50
N PRO A 147 -1.64 -6.76 -14.63
CA PRO A 147 -2.25 -6.69 -13.30
C PRO A 147 -1.73 -5.47 -12.52
N LEU A 148 -2.57 -4.89 -11.65
CA LEU A 148 -2.24 -3.65 -10.92
C LEU A 148 -0.88 -3.73 -10.23
N TRP A 149 -0.58 -4.82 -9.52
CA TRP A 149 0.68 -5.03 -8.81
C TRP A 149 1.94 -4.92 -9.69
N ARG A 150 1.84 -5.18 -11.00
CA ARG A 150 2.95 -5.03 -11.96
C ARG A 150 3.12 -3.61 -12.49
N GLN A 151 2.13 -2.76 -12.32
CA GLN A 151 2.16 -1.36 -12.74
C GLN A 151 2.76 -0.45 -11.66
N GLU A 152 2.87 -0.93 -10.42
CA GLU A 152 3.21 -0.13 -9.25
C GLU A 152 4.65 0.40 -9.27
N GLU A 153 4.84 1.58 -8.66
CA GLU A 153 6.16 2.13 -8.35
C GLU A 153 6.69 1.49 -7.05
N PRO A 154 7.74 0.65 -7.10
CA PRO A 154 8.17 -0.15 -5.95
C PRO A 154 8.56 0.67 -4.72
N ARG A 155 8.97 1.93 -4.90
CA ARG A 155 9.29 2.84 -3.79
C ARG A 155 8.11 3.13 -2.88
N PHE A 156 6.89 3.09 -3.38
CA PHE A 156 5.70 3.43 -2.60
C PHE A 156 4.82 2.20 -2.33
N LEU A 157 5.18 1.02 -2.83
CA LEU A 157 4.50 -0.24 -2.55
C LEU A 157 4.88 -0.77 -1.16
N TRP A 158 4.03 -0.51 -0.18
CA TRP A 158 4.27 -0.79 1.25
C TRP A 158 4.36 -2.28 1.55
N ASN A 159 3.49 -3.08 0.96
CA ASN A 159 3.43 -4.53 1.14
C ASN A 159 4.24 -5.32 0.11
N SER A 160 5.17 -4.69 -0.61
CA SER A 160 5.97 -5.33 -1.69
C SER A 160 6.55 -6.69 -1.30
N TYR A 161 7.29 -6.76 -0.19
CA TYR A 161 7.86 -8.01 0.33
C TYR A 161 6.80 -9.05 0.70
N MET A 162 5.67 -8.60 1.25
CA MET A 162 4.60 -9.50 1.71
C MET A 162 3.87 -10.15 0.54
N LEU A 163 3.93 -9.55 -0.65
CA LEU A 163 3.30 -10.07 -1.87
C LEU A 163 4.12 -11.17 -2.55
N GLU A 164 5.40 -11.35 -2.23
CA GLU A 164 6.31 -12.28 -2.92
C GLU A 164 5.77 -13.72 -2.96
N VAL A 165 5.29 -14.23 -1.82
CA VAL A 165 4.72 -15.59 -1.74
C VAL A 165 3.51 -15.75 -2.66
N LEU A 166 2.63 -14.75 -2.72
CA LEU A 166 1.46 -14.79 -3.60
C LEU A 166 1.84 -14.68 -5.09
N ILE A 167 2.89 -13.92 -5.40
CA ILE A 167 3.46 -13.79 -6.75
C ILE A 167 4.02 -15.14 -7.21
N ASP A 168 4.79 -15.82 -6.37
CA ASP A 168 5.39 -17.12 -6.67
C ASP A 168 4.32 -18.19 -6.98
N HIS A 169 3.18 -18.10 -6.29
CA HIS A 169 2.01 -18.95 -6.50
C HIS A 169 1.05 -18.46 -7.59
N LYS A 170 1.37 -17.38 -8.31
CA LYS A 170 0.57 -16.83 -9.43
C LYS A 170 -0.87 -16.45 -9.04
N LEU A 171 -1.04 -15.91 -7.83
CA LEU A 171 -2.34 -15.50 -7.27
C LEU A 171 -2.71 -14.06 -7.64
N ASP A 172 -2.58 -13.70 -8.92
CA ASP A 172 -2.72 -12.31 -9.42
C ASP A 172 -3.97 -11.56 -8.92
N PRO A 173 -5.19 -12.17 -8.88
CA PRO A 173 -6.39 -11.49 -8.39
C PRO A 173 -6.39 -11.14 -6.89
N PHE A 174 -5.50 -11.74 -6.10
CA PHE A 174 -5.34 -11.49 -4.66
C PHE A 174 -4.23 -10.47 -4.35
N LEU A 175 -3.39 -10.14 -5.32
CA LEU A 175 -2.23 -9.25 -5.15
C LEU A 175 -2.67 -7.79 -5.08
N LEU A 176 -3.14 -7.36 -3.91
CA LEU A 176 -3.62 -6.01 -3.64
C LEU A 176 -2.46 -5.06 -3.29
N PRO A 177 -2.15 -4.05 -4.12
CA PRO A 177 -1.15 -3.05 -3.77
C PRO A 177 -1.63 -2.12 -2.66
N VAL A 178 -0.81 -1.93 -1.63
CA VAL A 178 -1.08 -0.99 -0.53
C VAL A 178 0.06 0.02 -0.48
N PHE A 179 -0.28 1.31 -0.32
CA PHE A 179 0.71 2.36 -0.06
C PHE A 179 0.50 2.98 1.33
N GLN A 180 1.56 3.54 1.89
CA GLN A 180 1.52 4.27 3.16
C GLN A 180 1.63 5.78 2.93
N GLY A 181 0.79 6.56 3.58
CA GLY A 181 0.86 8.02 3.55
C GLY A 181 -0.44 8.70 3.94
N SER A 182 -0.88 9.68 3.14
CA SER A 182 -2.15 10.38 3.35
C SER A 182 -2.89 10.60 2.04
N PHE A 183 -4.21 10.49 2.11
CA PHE A 183 -5.11 10.83 1.01
C PHE A 183 -6.19 11.76 1.56
N GLN A 184 -6.29 12.97 1.01
CA GLN A 184 -7.29 13.96 1.40
C GLN A 184 -7.95 14.53 0.15
N ASN A 185 -9.25 14.75 0.25
CA ASN A 185 -10.04 15.39 -0.79
C ASN A 185 -10.91 16.46 -0.16
N PHE A 186 -11.01 17.61 -0.81
CA PHE A 186 -11.92 18.67 -0.42
C PHE A 186 -12.37 19.46 -1.64
N GLN A 187 -13.56 20.05 -1.54
CA GLN A 187 -14.09 20.96 -2.55
C GLN A 187 -13.89 22.40 -2.10
N ALA A 188 -13.48 23.25 -3.04
CA ALA A 188 -13.32 24.68 -2.84
C ALA A 188 -14.11 25.45 -3.89
N ALA A 189 -14.89 26.45 -3.45
CA ALA A 189 -15.58 27.34 -4.37
C ALA A 189 -14.63 28.46 -4.84
N PHE A 190 -14.48 28.61 -6.16
CA PHE A 190 -13.72 29.70 -6.77
C PHE A 190 -14.65 30.51 -7.67
N GLY A 191 -15.21 31.59 -7.12
CA GLY A 191 -16.26 32.35 -7.80
C GLY A 191 -17.55 31.52 -7.90
N LYS A 192 -17.96 31.19 -9.13
CA LYS A 192 -19.13 30.34 -9.40
C LYS A 192 -18.79 28.87 -9.61
N GLU A 193 -17.50 28.56 -9.75
CA GLU A 193 -17.02 27.22 -10.05
C GLU A 193 -16.71 26.46 -8.76
N ILE A 194 -16.99 25.16 -8.76
CA ILE A 194 -16.56 24.26 -7.68
C ILE A 194 -15.33 23.52 -8.20
N VAL A 195 -14.26 23.61 -7.43
CA VAL A 195 -12.98 22.97 -7.70
C VAL A 195 -12.81 21.82 -6.73
N ASP A 196 -12.56 20.63 -7.26
CA ASP A 196 -12.19 19.47 -6.46
C ASP A 196 -10.66 19.44 -6.32
N VAL A 197 -10.17 19.40 -5.08
CA VAL A 197 -8.75 19.35 -4.76
C VAL A 197 -8.46 18.07 -3.99
N THR A 198 -7.58 17.26 -4.57
CA THR A 198 -7.07 16.04 -3.96
C THR A 198 -5.59 16.21 -3.61
N LEU A 199 -5.25 15.94 -2.36
CA LEU A 199 -3.89 15.93 -1.84
C LEU A 199 -3.48 14.50 -1.48
N ILE A 200 -2.44 14.01 -2.13
CA ILE A 200 -1.88 12.67 -1.89
C ILE A 200 -0.45 12.86 -1.39
N ALA A 201 -0.10 12.21 -0.28
CA ALA A 201 1.29 12.08 0.14
C ALA A 201 1.65 10.61 0.19
N ARG A 202 2.66 10.18 -0.57
CA ARG A 202 3.16 8.80 -0.62
C ARG A 202 4.49 8.71 0.10
N ARG A 203 4.58 7.84 1.11
CA ARG A 203 5.82 7.59 1.86
C ARG A 203 6.62 6.48 1.21
N CYS A 204 7.90 6.73 0.99
CA CYS A 204 8.82 5.74 0.45
C CYS A 204 9.11 4.62 1.44
N THR A 205 9.21 3.39 0.96
CA THR A 205 9.43 2.18 1.76
C THR A 205 10.90 1.81 1.91
N ARG A 206 11.75 2.23 0.95
CA ARG A 206 13.14 1.76 0.83
C ARG A 206 14.04 2.12 2.02
N ARG A 207 13.88 3.31 2.59
CA ARG A 207 14.76 3.81 3.67
C ARG A 207 13.98 4.43 4.83
N ASN A 208 13.04 3.68 5.37
CA ASN A 208 12.28 4.08 6.56
C ASN A 208 13.11 3.97 7.83
N GLY A 209 13.04 4.98 8.71
CA GLY A 209 13.71 4.91 10.00
C GLY A 209 13.41 6.10 10.88
N THR A 210 13.59 5.93 12.18
CA THR A 210 13.43 7.01 13.15
C THR A 210 14.42 8.14 12.84
N ARG A 211 13.95 9.40 12.91
CA ARG A 211 14.68 10.62 12.52
C ARG A 211 16.03 10.79 13.25
N MET A 212 16.18 10.16 14.41
CA MET A 212 17.43 10.17 15.19
C MET A 212 18.49 9.21 14.62
N TRP A 213 18.07 8.14 13.95
CA TRP A 213 18.95 7.02 13.56
C TRP A 213 19.16 6.92 12.05
N ARG A 214 18.23 7.45 11.24
CA ARG A 214 18.35 7.49 9.77
C ARG A 214 18.24 8.92 9.26
N ARG A 215 19.36 9.45 8.75
CA ARG A 215 19.46 10.75 8.06
C ARG A 215 20.28 10.59 6.79
N GLY A 216 20.02 11.45 5.81
CA GLY A 216 20.77 11.48 4.55
C GLY A 216 20.48 10.29 3.63
N ALA A 217 21.38 10.10 2.67
CA ALA A 217 21.35 9.07 1.64
C ALA A 217 22.11 7.79 2.08
N ASP A 218 21.77 6.61 1.55
CA ASP A 218 22.74 5.50 1.46
C ASP A 218 23.62 5.60 0.20
N PRO A 219 24.64 4.73 0.08
CA PRO A 219 25.41 4.58 -1.16
C PRO A 219 24.58 4.26 -2.42
N ASP A 220 23.37 3.69 -2.27
CA ASP A 220 22.46 3.37 -3.37
C ASP A 220 21.49 4.53 -3.71
N GLU A 221 21.74 5.71 -3.16
CA GLU A 221 21.00 6.94 -3.43
C GLU A 221 19.52 6.96 -2.93
N TYR A 222 19.18 6.21 -1.88
CA TYR A 222 17.88 6.33 -1.22
C TYR A 222 17.92 7.32 -0.05
N VAL A 223 17.03 8.32 -0.07
CA VAL A 223 16.85 9.26 1.05
C VAL A 223 16.10 8.60 2.20
N ALA A 224 16.56 8.83 3.42
CA ALA A 224 15.81 8.47 4.61
C ALA A 224 14.45 9.20 4.66
N ASN A 225 13.36 8.45 4.84
CA ASN A 225 11.99 8.98 4.99
C ASN A 225 11.52 9.89 3.83
N PHE A 226 11.84 9.53 2.59
CA PHE A 226 11.35 10.23 1.40
C PHE A 226 9.81 10.24 1.33
N VAL A 227 9.24 11.41 0.99
CA VAL A 227 7.80 11.57 0.76
C VAL A 227 7.58 12.33 -0.55
N GLU A 228 6.70 11.81 -1.40
CA GLU A 228 6.20 12.51 -2.57
C GLU A 228 4.82 13.08 -2.25
N THR A 229 4.63 14.39 -2.39
CA THR A 229 3.32 15.04 -2.28
C THR A 229 2.81 15.36 -3.67
N GLU A 230 1.56 15.06 -3.95
CA GLU A 230 0.87 15.40 -5.19
C GLU A 230 -0.40 16.15 -4.87
N GLN A 231 -0.57 17.30 -5.53
CA GLN A 231 -1.80 18.06 -5.54
C GLN A 231 -2.47 17.89 -6.90
N ILE A 232 -3.73 17.47 -6.88
CA ILE A 232 -4.55 17.26 -8.07
C ILE A 232 -5.74 18.19 -7.97
N VAL A 233 -5.96 18.95 -9.03
CA VAL A 233 -7.06 19.91 -9.14
C VAL A 233 -7.94 19.47 -10.30
N GLN A 234 -9.22 19.24 -10.03
CA GLN A 234 -10.21 18.91 -11.05
C GLN A 234 -11.26 20.00 -11.14
N MET A 235 -11.47 20.53 -12.34
CA MET A 235 -12.44 21.60 -12.61
C MET A 235 -12.91 21.49 -14.06
N ASN A 236 -14.22 21.47 -14.28
CA ASN A 236 -14.83 21.49 -15.62
C ASN A 236 -14.29 20.41 -16.58
N GLY A 237 -14.04 19.21 -16.06
CA GLY A 237 -13.49 18.08 -16.83
C GLY A 237 -11.98 18.14 -17.07
N PHE A 238 -11.31 19.24 -16.71
CA PHE A 238 -9.85 19.34 -16.74
C PHE A 238 -9.25 18.80 -15.45
N ILE A 239 -8.08 18.17 -15.57
CA ILE A 239 -7.31 17.62 -14.46
C ILE A 239 -5.90 18.19 -14.55
N ALA A 240 -5.47 18.87 -13.50
CA ALA A 240 -4.08 19.30 -13.32
C ALA A 240 -3.47 18.52 -12.15
N SER A 241 -2.24 18.03 -12.32
CA SER A 241 -1.47 17.38 -11.26
C SER A 241 -0.13 18.09 -11.09
N PHE A 242 0.22 18.36 -9.83
CA PHE A 242 1.46 18.99 -9.42
C PHE A 242 2.15 18.14 -8.36
N VAL A 243 3.35 17.66 -8.66
CA VAL A 243 4.12 16.74 -7.80
C VAL A 243 5.30 17.46 -7.18
N GLN A 244 5.44 17.34 -5.86
CA GLN A 244 6.52 17.89 -5.06
C GLN A 244 7.20 16.80 -4.23
N PRO A 245 8.44 16.40 -4.58
CA PRO A 245 9.25 15.53 -3.73
C PRO A 245 9.80 16.29 -2.53
N ARG A 246 9.63 15.75 -1.30
CA ARG A 246 10.30 16.25 -0.09
C ARG A 246 11.52 15.38 0.22
N VAL A 247 12.70 15.97 0.16
CA VAL A 247 13.99 15.29 0.39
C VAL A 247 14.84 15.98 1.45
N THR A 248 15.79 15.23 2.02
CA THR A 248 16.94 15.79 2.74
C THR A 248 18.15 15.83 1.80
N GLU A 249 18.62 17.06 1.53
CA GLU A 249 19.87 17.57 0.91
C GLU A 249 20.61 16.81 -0.23
N ARG A 250 20.70 15.48 -0.24
CA ARG A 250 21.72 14.76 -1.05
C ARG A 250 21.27 14.08 -2.35
N HIS A 251 20.13 14.43 -2.95
CA HIS A 251 19.63 13.73 -4.17
C HIS A 251 19.20 14.60 -5.35
N PHE A 252 19.95 15.65 -5.65
CA PHE A 252 19.58 16.51 -6.79
C PHE A 252 19.60 15.78 -8.16
N LEU A 253 20.49 14.80 -8.35
CA LEU A 253 20.65 14.08 -9.64
C LEU A 253 19.57 13.03 -9.89
N ASP A 254 19.26 12.16 -8.92
CA ASP A 254 18.16 11.17 -9.05
C ASP A 254 16.80 11.87 -9.21
N LEU A 255 16.54 12.90 -8.40
CA LEU A 255 15.32 13.69 -8.51
C LEU A 255 15.19 14.33 -9.91
N ARG A 256 16.29 14.82 -10.50
CA ARG A 256 16.26 15.40 -11.85
C ARG A 256 15.93 14.36 -12.93
N LYS A 257 16.47 13.15 -12.84
CA LYS A 257 16.10 12.06 -13.76
C LYS A 257 14.61 11.75 -13.68
N LYS A 258 14.04 11.80 -12.46
CA LYS A 258 12.67 11.38 -12.19
C LYS A 258 11.61 12.46 -12.43
N TYR A 259 11.88 13.68 -11.99
CA TYR A 259 10.95 14.81 -11.97
C TYR A 259 11.33 15.91 -12.98
N GLY A 260 12.41 15.72 -13.73
CA GLY A 260 12.90 16.70 -14.70
C GLY A 260 13.58 17.88 -14.03
N VAL A 261 12.98 19.07 -14.10
CA VAL A 261 13.55 20.28 -13.49
C VAL A 261 13.27 20.26 -11.99
N VAL A 262 14.32 20.22 -11.17
CA VAL A 262 14.23 20.22 -9.70
C VAL A 262 14.76 21.53 -9.16
N LEU A 263 13.98 22.14 -8.25
CA LEU A 263 14.38 23.28 -7.42
C LEU A 263 14.48 22.79 -5.96
N ALA A 264 15.66 22.88 -5.34
CA ALA A 264 15.82 22.63 -3.91
C ALA A 264 15.62 23.93 -3.14
N ILE A 265 14.82 23.88 -2.08
CA ILE A 265 14.64 24.96 -1.13
C ILE A 265 15.16 24.44 0.21
N GLU A 266 16.24 25.05 0.71
CA GLU A 266 16.77 24.79 2.04
C GLU A 266 16.32 25.89 3.00
N LEU A 267 15.70 25.49 4.12
CA LEU A 267 15.26 26.42 5.15
C LEU A 267 16.35 26.53 6.22
N VAL A 268 17.17 27.58 6.13
CA VAL A 268 18.20 27.87 7.12
C VAL A 268 17.63 28.75 8.22
N ASN A 269 17.45 28.20 9.42
CA ASN A 269 17.06 28.98 10.60
C ASN A 269 18.30 29.26 11.46
N THR A 270 18.97 30.38 11.18
CA THR A 270 20.07 30.89 12.01
C THR A 270 19.51 31.78 13.11
N VAL A 271 19.11 31.19 14.23
CA VAL A 271 19.02 31.96 15.47
C VAL A 271 20.45 32.16 15.95
N SER A 272 21.01 33.34 15.69
CA SER A 272 22.28 33.77 16.26
C SER A 272 22.18 33.70 17.78
N ILE A 273 22.91 32.77 18.39
CA ILE A 273 23.12 32.78 19.84
C ILE A 273 24.06 33.97 20.09
N GLY A 274 23.47 35.10 20.48
CA GLY A 274 24.21 36.25 21.03
C GLY A 274 24.62 36.03 22.47
#